data_AF-A0A1J4Z325-F1
#
_entry.id   AF-A0A1J4Z325-F1
#
_cell.length_a   1.000
_cell.length_b   1.000
_cell.length_c   1.000
_cell.angle_alpha   90.00
_cell.angle_beta   90.00
_cell.angle_gamma   90.00
#
_symmetry.space_group_name_H-M   'P 1'
#
loop_
_entity.id
_entity.type
_entity.pdbx_description
1 polymer ?
#
loop_
_entity_poly.entity_id
_entity_poly.type
_entity_poly.pdbx_seq_one_letter_code
_entity_poly.pdbx_strand_id
1 'polypeptide(L)'
;MKKENLLKQAAALGFPLFKTEEDQNANLTLADMVKSMDLRLWEGFPVVLATSAEKAIFNYDKVKWYLKKPFDKHYLASLVLMSLALYKFLNLKFLWADKLYNSFSNDGKKEFAEFLTKFKKESDFKVAGHSMSGQRVKSAFTQYFNKSQPNLSDLMSAKDELGLEYALSQVFSPKQKELFLKKLKCEKLTKTEKEYFSRVVKKKVLAFANAELHRLSQKVLSF
;
A
#
# COMPACT_ATOMS: atom_id res chain seq x y z
N MET A 1 -22.18 -20.99 34.06
CA MET A 1 -21.00 -20.24 33.54
C MET A 1 -21.16 -20.10 32.03
N LYS A 2 -21.17 -18.89 31.47
CA LYS A 2 -21.42 -18.69 30.02
C LYS A 2 -20.27 -19.28 29.19
N LYS A 3 -20.59 -19.99 28.10
CA LYS A 3 -19.63 -20.68 27.21
C LYS A 3 -18.49 -19.77 26.74
N GLU A 4 -18.78 -18.51 26.44
CA GLU A 4 -17.82 -17.48 26.04
C GLU A 4 -16.75 -17.20 27.11
N ASN A 5 -17.12 -17.28 28.40
CA ASN A 5 -16.21 -16.97 29.50
C ASN A 5 -15.21 -18.11 29.72
N LEU A 6 -15.65 -19.36 29.52
CA LEU A 6 -14.79 -20.54 29.57
C LEU A 6 -13.78 -20.53 28.40
N LEU A 7 -14.23 -20.15 27.20
CA LEU A 7 -13.38 -20.05 26.02
C LEU A 7 -12.30 -18.96 26.17
N LYS A 8 -12.63 -17.81 26.76
CA LYS A 8 -11.64 -16.76 27.06
C LYS A 8 -10.57 -17.23 28.05
N GLN A 9 -10.97 -17.96 29.10
CA GLN A 9 -10.03 -18.49 30.09
C GLN A 9 -9.13 -19.59 29.52
N ALA A 10 -9.69 -20.49 28.70
CA ALA A 10 -8.91 -21.53 28.03
C ALA A 10 -7.88 -20.94 27.04
N ALA A 11 -8.25 -19.89 26.28
CA ALA A 11 -7.33 -19.18 25.39
C ALA A 11 -6.19 -18.49 26.17
N ALA A 12 -6.49 -17.88 27.32
CA ALA A 12 -5.47 -17.25 28.19
C ALA A 12 -4.47 -18.26 28.78
N LEU A 13 -4.86 -19.53 28.89
CA LEU A 13 -4.03 -20.63 29.38
C LEU A 13 -3.33 -21.41 28.25
N GLY A 14 -3.27 -20.84 27.05
CA GLY A 14 -2.49 -21.40 25.94
C GLY A 14 -3.21 -22.47 25.12
N PHE A 15 -4.53 -22.63 25.28
CA PHE A 15 -5.32 -23.49 24.40
C PHE A 15 -5.76 -22.68 23.15
N PRO A 16 -5.20 -22.93 21.96
CA PRO A 16 -5.48 -22.14 20.76
C PRO A 16 -6.89 -22.48 20.26
N LEU A 17 -7.88 -21.80 20.80
CA LEU A 17 -9.23 -21.87 20.30
C LEU A 17 -9.29 -21.09 18.99
N PHE A 18 -9.72 -21.76 17.91
CA PHE A 18 -10.19 -21.08 16.71
C PHE A 18 -11.31 -20.13 17.16
N LYS A 19 -11.00 -18.84 17.29
CA LYS A 19 -12.03 -17.83 17.40
C LYS A 19 -12.85 -17.96 16.13
N THR A 20 -14.12 -18.34 16.23
CA THR A 20 -15.10 -17.94 15.22
C THR A 20 -14.93 -16.43 15.12
N GLU A 21 -14.39 -15.97 13.99
CA GLU A 21 -14.31 -14.54 13.70
C GLU A 21 -15.74 -14.03 13.86
N GLU A 22 -16.01 -13.28 14.94
CA GLU A 22 -17.24 -12.50 15.03
C GLU A 22 -17.35 -11.74 13.70
N ASP A 23 -18.48 -11.90 12.99
CA ASP A 23 -18.73 -11.27 11.70
C ASP A 23 -18.22 -9.83 11.73
N GLN A 24 -17.01 -9.60 11.21
CA GLN A 24 -16.40 -8.28 11.22
C GLN A 24 -17.21 -7.46 10.23
N ASN A 25 -18.20 -6.71 10.73
CA ASN A 25 -19.01 -5.84 9.89
C ASN A 25 -18.18 -4.62 9.50
N ALA A 26 -17.27 -4.83 8.54
CA ALA A 26 -16.35 -3.82 8.05
C ALA A 26 -17.08 -2.55 7.57
N ASN A 27 -18.30 -2.71 7.06
CA ASN A 27 -19.12 -1.58 6.62
C ASN A 27 -19.57 -0.68 7.77
N LEU A 28 -19.97 -1.30 8.89
CA LEU A 28 -20.30 -0.56 10.11
C LEU A 28 -19.03 0.06 10.71
N THR A 29 -17.92 -0.67 10.75
CA THR A 29 -16.63 -0.14 11.24
C THR A 29 -16.19 1.09 10.45
N LEU A 30 -16.22 1.03 9.12
CA LEU A 30 -15.89 2.19 8.27
C LEU A 30 -16.86 3.35 8.53
N ALA A 31 -18.15 3.10 8.69
CA ALA A 31 -19.12 4.14 9.02
C ALA A 31 -18.86 4.76 10.40
N ASP A 32 -18.48 3.97 11.40
CA ASP A 32 -18.13 4.44 12.74
C ASP A 32 -16.84 5.27 12.73
N MET A 33 -15.85 4.89 11.90
CA MET A 33 -14.65 5.71 11.68
C MET A 33 -14.99 7.07 11.05
N VAL A 34 -15.93 7.13 10.11
CA VAL A 34 -16.38 8.42 9.54
C VAL A 34 -17.06 9.28 10.62
N LYS A 35 -17.98 8.69 11.40
CA LYS A 35 -18.75 9.41 12.43
C LYS A 35 -17.91 9.87 13.61
N SER A 36 -16.82 9.17 13.93
CA SER A 36 -15.98 9.52 15.09
C SER A 36 -15.30 10.89 14.92
N MET A 37 -15.06 11.31 13.67
CA MET A 37 -14.24 12.49 13.33
C MET A 37 -12.85 12.48 14.00
N ASP A 38 -12.39 11.31 14.46
CA ASP A 38 -11.06 11.15 15.04
C ASP A 38 -10.04 11.06 13.91
N LEU A 39 -9.19 12.09 13.81
CA LEU A 39 -8.18 12.20 12.77
C LEU A 39 -7.20 11.02 12.74
N ARG A 40 -6.92 10.39 13.90
CA ARG A 40 -6.05 9.20 13.96
C ARG A 40 -6.74 7.99 13.32
N LEU A 41 -8.06 7.85 13.54
CA LEU A 41 -8.85 6.83 12.86
C LEU A 41 -8.95 7.13 11.36
N TRP A 42 -9.09 8.40 10.97
CA TRP A 42 -9.11 8.79 9.55
C TRP A 42 -7.77 8.53 8.85
N GLU A 43 -6.64 8.70 9.54
CA GLU A 43 -5.32 8.31 9.03
C GLU A 43 -5.21 6.80 8.79
N GLY A 44 -5.88 5.99 9.61
CA GLY A 44 -5.98 4.54 9.46
C GLY A 44 -7.06 4.08 8.46
N PHE A 45 -7.95 4.97 8.03
CA PHE A 45 -9.07 4.63 7.14
C PHE A 45 -8.64 3.93 5.84
N PRO A 46 -7.56 4.35 5.13
CA PRO A 46 -7.11 3.65 3.93
C PRO A 46 -6.71 2.19 4.19
N VAL A 47 -6.23 1.85 5.39
CA VAL A 47 -5.86 0.46 5.74
C VAL A 47 -7.11 -0.40 5.87
N VAL A 48 -8.10 0.09 6.61
CA VAL A 48 -9.35 -0.64 6.86
C VAL A 48 -10.13 -0.80 5.56
N LEU A 49 -10.17 0.24 4.72
CA LEU A 49 -10.80 0.20 3.40
C LEU A 49 -10.15 -0.87 2.50
N ALA A 50 -8.83 -0.83 2.34
CA ALA A 50 -8.14 -1.79 1.48
C ALA A 50 -8.29 -3.23 2.01
N THR A 51 -8.08 -3.44 3.32
CA THR A 51 -8.18 -4.78 3.92
C THR A 51 -9.59 -5.37 3.82
N SER A 52 -10.62 -4.55 4.04
CA SER A 52 -12.01 -5.01 3.94
C SER A 52 -12.45 -5.28 2.50
N ALA A 53 -11.95 -4.50 1.54
CA ALA A 53 -12.19 -4.71 0.12
C ALA A 53 -11.51 -5.98 -0.40
N GLU A 54 -10.25 -6.24 -0.01
CA GLU A 54 -9.54 -7.48 -0.36
C GLU A 54 -10.19 -8.73 0.24
N LYS A 55 -10.77 -8.61 1.43
CA LYS A 55 -11.58 -9.67 2.06
C LYS A 55 -12.99 -9.81 1.46
N ALA A 56 -13.35 -9.01 0.45
CA ALA A 56 -14.67 -8.98 -0.18
C ALA A 56 -15.85 -8.71 0.80
N ILE A 57 -15.58 -8.06 1.95
CA ILE A 57 -16.58 -7.72 2.97
C ILE A 57 -16.96 -6.22 2.96
N PHE A 58 -16.33 -5.43 2.09
CA PHE A 58 -16.64 -4.01 1.88
C PHE A 58 -17.73 -3.80 0.81
N ASN A 59 -18.68 -2.91 1.11
CA ASN A 59 -19.70 -2.42 0.20
C ASN A 59 -19.97 -0.94 0.50
N TYR A 60 -19.63 -0.09 -0.47
CA TYR A 60 -19.73 1.37 -0.34
C TYR A 60 -21.16 1.87 -0.04
N ASP A 61 -22.17 1.30 -0.69
CA ASP A 61 -23.57 1.69 -0.48
C ASP A 61 -24.07 1.26 0.91
N LYS A 62 -23.60 0.12 1.41
CA LYS A 62 -23.90 -0.34 2.78
C LYS A 62 -23.28 0.59 3.83
N VAL A 63 -22.05 1.08 3.60
CA VAL A 63 -21.45 2.11 4.48
C VAL A 63 -22.29 3.39 4.44
N LYS A 64 -22.67 3.87 3.25
CA LYS A 64 -23.55 5.04 3.10
C LYS A 64 -24.89 4.88 3.82
N TRP A 65 -25.46 3.67 3.84
CA TRP A 65 -26.72 3.39 4.52
C TRP A 65 -26.60 3.57 6.04
N TYR A 66 -25.46 3.21 6.66
CA TYR A 66 -25.20 3.45 8.07
C TYR A 66 -25.01 4.95 8.42
N LEU A 67 -24.71 5.79 7.42
CA LEU A 67 -24.50 7.23 7.58
C LEU A 67 -25.79 7.99 7.29
N LYS A 68 -26.52 8.36 8.34
CA LYS A 68 -27.82 9.03 8.22
C LYS A 68 -27.71 10.50 7.82
N LYS A 69 -26.65 11.20 8.26
CA LYS A 69 -26.49 12.64 8.01
C LYS A 69 -25.85 12.90 6.64
N PRO A 70 -26.28 13.93 5.89
CA PRO A 70 -25.67 14.29 4.62
C PRO A 70 -24.17 14.60 4.72
N PHE A 71 -23.75 15.28 5.80
CA PHE A 71 -22.34 15.59 6.05
C PHE A 71 -21.49 14.34 6.21
N ASP A 72 -21.95 13.34 6.96
CA ASP A 72 -21.21 12.08 7.13
C ASP A 72 -21.01 11.36 5.79
N LYS A 73 -22.01 11.39 4.90
CA LYS A 73 -21.88 10.81 3.55
C LYS A 73 -20.84 11.54 2.70
N HIS A 74 -20.74 12.85 2.85
CA HIS A 74 -19.68 13.64 2.21
C HIS A 74 -18.30 13.30 2.80
N TYR A 75 -18.20 13.11 4.12
CA TYR A 75 -16.95 12.74 4.78
C TYR A 75 -16.45 11.38 4.30
N LEU A 76 -17.36 10.41 4.19
CA LEU A 76 -17.07 9.12 3.59
C LEU A 76 -16.53 9.25 2.16
N ALA A 77 -17.17 10.08 1.32
CA ALA A 77 -16.72 10.29 -0.06
C ALA A 77 -15.29 10.83 -0.10
N SER A 78 -15.01 11.89 0.67
CA SER A 78 -13.68 12.53 0.75
C SER A 78 -12.61 11.55 1.27
N LEU A 79 -12.91 10.78 2.32
CA LEU A 79 -12.00 9.76 2.87
C LEU A 79 -11.71 8.63 1.89
N VAL A 80 -12.73 8.18 1.15
CA VAL A 80 -12.54 7.17 0.10
C VAL A 80 -11.66 7.74 -1.02
N LEU A 81 -11.93 8.95 -1.49
CA LEU A 81 -11.13 9.59 -2.55
C LEU A 81 -9.67 9.81 -2.11
N MET A 82 -9.43 10.22 -0.86
CA MET A 82 -8.10 10.29 -0.27
C MET A 82 -7.41 8.93 -0.29
N SER A 83 -8.12 7.87 0.12
CA SER A 83 -7.58 6.50 0.16
C SER A 83 -7.21 6.02 -1.24
N LEU A 84 -8.08 6.22 -2.23
CA LEU A 84 -7.82 5.87 -3.63
C LEU A 84 -6.61 6.65 -4.18
N ALA A 85 -6.49 7.94 -3.85
CA ALA A 85 -5.36 8.77 -4.26
C ALA A 85 -4.05 8.28 -3.63
N LEU A 86 -4.09 7.85 -2.36
CA LEU A 86 -2.95 7.25 -1.68
C LEU A 86 -2.52 5.95 -2.37
N TYR A 87 -3.46 5.06 -2.69
CA TYR A 87 -3.12 3.80 -3.38
C TYR A 87 -2.47 4.06 -4.73
N LYS A 88 -3.00 5.02 -5.50
CA LYS A 88 -2.42 5.42 -6.78
C LYS A 88 -1.03 6.04 -6.61
N PHE A 89 -0.84 6.87 -5.58
CA PHE A 89 0.47 7.44 -5.26
C PHE A 89 1.50 6.36 -4.91
N LEU A 90 1.10 5.34 -4.16
CA LEU A 90 1.92 4.18 -3.79
C LEU A 90 2.03 3.14 -4.92
N ASN A 91 1.46 3.40 -6.10
CA ASN A 91 1.43 2.49 -7.24
C ASN A 91 0.78 1.12 -6.96
N LEU A 92 -0.16 1.08 -6.01
CA LEU A 92 -0.94 -0.13 -5.68
C LEU A 92 -2.09 -0.27 -6.67
N LYS A 93 -2.26 -1.48 -7.20
CA LYS A 93 -3.32 -1.82 -8.16
C LYS A 93 -4.37 -2.69 -7.50
N PHE A 94 -5.58 -2.15 -7.36
CA PHE A 94 -6.74 -2.87 -6.85
C PHE A 94 -7.87 -2.79 -7.87
N LEU A 95 -8.39 -3.94 -8.33
CA LEU A 95 -9.46 -3.98 -9.33
C LEU A 95 -10.73 -3.27 -8.84
N TRP A 96 -11.03 -3.38 -7.55
CA TRP A 96 -12.19 -2.72 -6.94
C TRP A 96 -12.02 -1.20 -6.86
N ALA A 97 -10.79 -0.70 -6.74
CA ALA A 97 -10.50 0.73 -6.56
C ALA A 97 -10.84 1.52 -7.82
N ASP A 98 -10.50 0.99 -9.01
CA ASP A 98 -10.83 1.64 -10.29
C ASP A 98 -12.34 1.69 -10.51
N LYS A 99 -13.05 0.59 -10.21
CA LYS A 99 -14.52 0.55 -10.29
C LYS A 99 -15.16 1.56 -9.34
N LEU A 100 -14.66 1.64 -8.10
CA LEU A 100 -15.17 2.58 -7.10
C LEU A 100 -14.87 4.03 -7.51
N TYR A 101 -13.65 4.33 -7.96
CA TYR A 101 -13.26 5.65 -8.47
C TYR A 101 -14.18 6.13 -9.61
N ASN A 102 -14.49 5.25 -10.54
CA ASN A 102 -15.34 5.57 -11.69
C ASN A 102 -16.79 5.91 -11.31
N SER A 103 -17.25 5.51 -10.12
CA SER A 103 -18.59 5.84 -9.61
C SER A 103 -18.73 7.27 -9.06
N PHE A 104 -17.61 7.99 -8.86
CA PHE A 104 -17.63 9.36 -8.35
C PHE A 104 -17.89 10.41 -9.44
N SER A 105 -18.52 11.52 -9.03
CA SER A 105 -18.77 12.69 -9.87
C SER A 105 -17.47 13.39 -10.29
N ASN A 106 -17.57 14.30 -11.26
CA ASN A 106 -16.43 15.10 -11.72
C ASN A 106 -15.78 15.91 -10.59
N ASP A 107 -16.56 16.40 -9.62
CA ASP A 107 -16.00 17.13 -8.49
C ASP A 107 -15.23 16.21 -7.54
N GLY A 108 -15.72 14.97 -7.32
CA GLY A 108 -14.94 13.96 -6.59
C GLY A 108 -13.63 13.60 -7.32
N LYS A 109 -13.65 13.57 -8.66
CA LYS A 109 -12.42 13.34 -9.45
C LYS A 109 -11.42 14.49 -9.35
N LYS A 110 -11.89 15.74 -9.21
CA LYS A 110 -11.02 16.90 -8.92
C LYS A 110 -10.39 16.77 -7.53
N GLU A 111 -11.19 16.46 -6.52
CA GLU A 111 -10.72 16.26 -5.13
C GLU A 111 -9.68 15.13 -5.05
N PHE A 112 -9.89 14.03 -5.76
CA PHE A 112 -8.90 12.96 -5.91
C PHE A 112 -7.57 13.46 -6.50
N ALA A 113 -7.63 14.26 -7.57
CA ALA A 113 -6.43 14.80 -8.23
C ALA A 113 -5.67 15.76 -7.32
N GLU A 114 -6.39 16.53 -6.50
CA GLU A 114 -5.80 17.38 -5.45
C GLU A 114 -5.08 16.53 -4.41
N PHE A 115 -5.72 15.50 -3.83
CA PHE A 115 -5.06 14.59 -2.88
C PHE A 115 -3.83 13.94 -3.46
N LEU A 116 -3.90 13.44 -4.70
CA LEU A 116 -2.76 12.84 -5.38
C LEU A 116 -1.58 13.81 -5.50
N THR A 117 -1.88 15.08 -5.81
CA THR A 117 -0.86 16.14 -5.88
C THR A 117 -0.28 16.45 -4.50
N LYS A 118 -1.11 16.45 -3.46
CA LYS A 118 -0.68 16.70 -2.07
C LYS A 118 0.20 15.59 -1.52
N PHE A 119 -0.11 14.33 -1.80
CA PHE A 119 0.77 13.21 -1.45
C PHE A 119 2.14 13.29 -2.13
N LYS A 120 2.18 13.68 -3.42
CA LYS A 120 3.45 13.87 -4.14
C LYS A 120 4.32 14.98 -3.56
N LYS A 121 3.69 16.02 -2.99
CA LYS A 121 4.38 17.17 -2.37
C LYS A 121 4.64 16.97 -0.87
N GLU A 122 4.22 15.85 -0.30
CA GLU A 122 4.28 15.55 1.15
C GLU A 122 3.73 16.68 2.04
N SER A 123 2.72 17.40 1.54
CA SER A 123 2.14 18.56 2.23
C SER A 123 0.85 18.19 2.95
N ASP A 124 0.50 18.97 3.97
CA ASP A 124 -0.81 18.88 4.61
C ASP A 124 -1.95 19.24 3.63
N PHE A 125 -3.11 18.65 3.86
CA PHE A 125 -4.31 18.83 3.05
C PHE A 125 -5.58 18.73 3.88
N LYS A 126 -6.70 19.19 3.32
CA LYS A 126 -8.00 19.11 3.98
C LYS A 126 -8.80 17.93 3.45
N VAL A 127 -9.25 17.07 4.35
CA VAL A 127 -10.20 15.98 4.06
C VAL A 127 -11.52 16.37 4.69
N ALA A 128 -12.55 16.55 3.86
CA ALA A 128 -13.86 17.02 4.33
C ALA A 128 -13.77 18.23 5.29
N GLY A 129 -12.90 19.20 4.97
CA GLY A 129 -12.67 20.40 5.78
C GLY A 129 -11.67 20.27 6.93
N HIS A 130 -11.22 19.07 7.28
CA HIS A 130 -10.30 18.80 8.39
C HIS A 130 -8.86 18.68 7.92
N SER A 131 -7.93 19.39 8.57
CA SER A 131 -6.52 19.36 8.20
C SER A 131 -5.87 18.04 8.59
N MET A 132 -5.20 17.38 7.65
CA MET A 132 -4.52 16.11 7.83
C MET A 132 -3.12 16.16 7.21
N SER A 133 -2.20 15.40 7.78
CA SER A 133 -0.84 15.28 7.27
C SER A 133 -0.71 14.11 6.32
N GLY A 134 -0.32 14.37 5.08
CA GLY A 134 -0.09 13.32 4.09
C GLY A 134 0.98 12.32 4.51
N GLN A 135 2.00 12.79 5.24
CA GLN A 135 3.05 11.94 5.79
C GLN A 135 2.50 10.96 6.84
N ARG A 136 1.62 11.43 7.74
CA ARG A 136 1.01 10.57 8.77
C ARG A 136 0.09 9.51 8.17
N VAL A 137 -0.74 9.90 7.20
CA VAL A 137 -1.61 8.95 6.47
C VAL A 137 -0.79 7.88 5.75
N LYS A 138 0.26 8.28 5.02
CA LYS A 138 1.20 7.36 4.34
C LYS A 138 1.89 6.42 5.32
N SER A 139 2.35 6.96 6.46
CA SER A 139 3.06 6.20 7.49
C SER A 139 2.14 5.18 8.15
N ALA A 140 0.92 5.59 8.53
CA ALA A 140 -0.10 4.69 9.08
C ALA A 140 -0.43 3.58 8.08
N PHE A 141 -0.63 3.92 6.80
CA PHE A 141 -0.90 2.93 5.78
C PHE A 141 0.23 1.90 5.65
N THR A 142 1.45 2.37 5.47
CA THR A 142 2.63 1.50 5.28
C THR A 142 2.88 0.61 6.50
N GLN A 143 2.71 1.17 7.71
CA GLN A 143 2.95 0.43 8.95
C GLN A 143 1.95 -0.70 9.18
N TYR A 144 0.66 -0.45 8.92
CA TYR A 144 -0.41 -1.39 9.27
C TYR A 144 -0.81 -2.29 8.11
N PHE A 145 -0.79 -1.81 6.87
CA PHE A 145 -1.14 -2.62 5.70
C PHE A 145 -0.11 -3.73 5.46
N ASN A 146 1.18 -3.46 5.70
CA ASN A 146 2.22 -4.48 5.61
C ASN A 146 2.13 -5.55 6.72
N LYS A 147 1.52 -5.21 7.87
CA LYS A 147 1.31 -6.15 8.98
C LYS A 147 0.03 -6.97 8.86
N SER A 148 -1.01 -6.43 8.21
CA SER A 148 -2.29 -7.12 8.03
C SER A 148 -2.30 -8.11 6.86
N GLN A 149 -1.24 -8.14 6.06
CA GLN A 149 -1.09 -9.00 4.89
C GLN A 149 0.26 -9.76 4.94
N PRO A 150 0.42 -10.80 5.79
CA PRO A 150 1.65 -11.61 5.78
C PRO A 150 1.93 -12.23 4.40
N ASN A 151 0.91 -12.45 3.57
CA ASN A 151 1.08 -13.00 2.21
C ASN A 151 1.27 -11.94 1.12
N LEU A 152 0.84 -10.68 1.32
CA LEU A 152 1.02 -9.62 0.32
C LEU A 152 2.38 -8.94 0.46
N SER A 153 2.99 -8.89 1.66
CA SER A 153 4.39 -8.52 1.78
C SER A 153 5.28 -9.55 1.10
N ASP A 154 4.97 -10.84 1.21
CA ASP A 154 5.69 -11.90 0.51
C ASP A 154 5.37 -11.91 -0.98
N LEU A 155 4.14 -11.58 -1.42
CA LEU A 155 3.80 -11.47 -2.85
C LEU A 155 4.28 -10.17 -3.50
N MET A 156 4.34 -9.04 -2.78
CA MET A 156 4.89 -7.78 -3.30
C MET A 156 6.40 -7.78 -3.21
N SER A 157 7.00 -8.33 -2.14
CA SER A 157 8.43 -8.61 -2.12
C SER A 157 8.75 -9.61 -3.21
N ALA A 158 8.02 -10.72 -3.35
CA ALA A 158 8.24 -11.65 -4.46
C ALA A 158 7.91 -11.02 -5.82
N LYS A 159 6.98 -10.09 -5.99
CA LYS A 159 6.68 -9.48 -7.30
C LYS A 159 7.63 -8.35 -7.66
N ASP A 160 8.09 -7.58 -6.68
CA ASP A 160 9.16 -6.59 -6.85
C ASP A 160 10.52 -7.27 -6.95
N GLU A 161 10.72 -8.40 -6.27
CA GLU A 161 11.91 -9.26 -6.37
C GLU A 161 11.85 -10.10 -7.65
N LEU A 162 10.69 -10.56 -8.14
CA LEU A 162 10.53 -11.18 -9.46
C LEU A 162 10.64 -10.13 -10.58
N GLY A 163 10.15 -8.91 -10.37
CA GLY A 163 10.29 -7.79 -11.31
C GLY A 163 11.74 -7.30 -11.39
N LEU A 164 12.40 -7.18 -10.24
CA LEU A 164 13.83 -6.87 -10.13
C LEU A 164 14.67 -8.03 -10.67
N GLU A 165 14.39 -9.28 -10.31
CA GLU A 165 15.09 -10.46 -10.79
C GLU A 165 14.94 -10.63 -12.30
N TYR A 166 13.75 -10.37 -12.84
CA TYR A 166 13.50 -10.32 -14.28
C TYR A 166 14.32 -9.20 -14.93
N ALA A 167 14.24 -7.97 -14.42
CA ALA A 167 15.01 -6.83 -14.95
C ALA A 167 16.52 -7.05 -14.87
N LEU A 168 17.02 -7.62 -13.77
CA LEU A 168 18.42 -8.01 -13.60
C LEU A 168 18.79 -9.10 -14.60
N SER A 169 17.91 -10.05 -14.89
CA SER A 169 18.15 -11.12 -15.88
C SER A 169 18.22 -10.60 -17.32
N GLN A 170 17.52 -9.51 -17.65
CA GLN A 170 17.58 -8.88 -18.98
C GLN A 170 18.95 -8.25 -19.26
N VAL A 171 19.70 -7.88 -18.22
CA VAL A 171 20.94 -7.11 -18.37
C VAL A 171 22.17 -7.90 -17.91
N PHE A 172 22.02 -8.75 -16.91
CA PHE A 172 23.11 -9.52 -16.32
C PHE A 172 22.93 -11.02 -16.60
N SER A 173 23.98 -11.63 -17.14
CA SER A 173 24.11 -13.10 -17.13
C SER A 173 24.10 -13.62 -15.68
N PRO A 174 23.78 -14.91 -15.43
CA PRO A 174 23.73 -15.47 -14.08
C PRO A 174 24.96 -15.14 -13.22
N LYS A 175 26.17 -15.28 -13.77
CA LYS A 175 27.41 -14.99 -13.02
C LYS A 175 27.59 -13.49 -12.71
N GLN A 176 27.18 -12.61 -13.62
CA GLN A 176 27.26 -11.16 -13.40
C GLN A 176 26.29 -10.70 -12.32
N LYS A 177 25.09 -11.30 -12.29
CA LYS A 177 24.06 -11.04 -11.27
C LYS A 177 24.53 -11.49 -9.89
N GLU A 178 25.11 -12.69 -9.79
CA GLU A 178 25.74 -13.19 -8.56
C GLU A 178 26.78 -12.18 -8.03
N LEU A 179 27.66 -11.67 -8.89
CA LEU A 179 28.67 -10.69 -8.50
C LEU A 179 28.10 -9.33 -8.09
N PHE A 180 27.04 -8.89 -8.76
CA PHE A 180 26.30 -7.68 -8.39
C PHE A 180 25.71 -7.82 -6.98
N LEU A 181 25.01 -8.93 -6.70
CA LEU A 181 24.39 -9.20 -5.41
C LEU A 181 25.44 -9.39 -4.30
N LYS A 182 26.52 -10.13 -4.56
CA LYS A 182 27.67 -10.25 -3.63
C LYS A 182 28.21 -8.87 -3.24
N LYS A 183 28.34 -7.97 -4.21
CA LYS A 183 28.86 -6.61 -3.95
C LYS A 183 27.87 -5.75 -3.16
N LEU A 184 26.58 -5.87 -3.44
CA LEU A 184 25.50 -5.19 -2.69
C LEU A 184 25.42 -5.66 -1.23
N LYS A 185 25.62 -6.96 -0.98
CA LYS A 185 25.63 -7.59 0.35
C LYS A 185 26.96 -7.45 1.10
N CYS A 186 27.92 -6.69 0.54
CA CYS A 186 29.27 -6.53 1.10
C CYS A 186 30.04 -7.85 1.30
N GLU A 187 29.74 -8.88 0.51
CA GLU A 187 30.42 -10.17 0.55
C GLU A 187 31.84 -10.08 -0.06
N LYS A 188 32.75 -10.92 0.42
CA LYS A 188 34.13 -10.97 -0.10
C LYS A 188 34.14 -11.61 -1.49
N LEU A 189 34.58 -10.84 -2.49
CA LEU A 189 34.88 -11.34 -3.83
C LEU A 189 36.29 -11.95 -3.88
N THR A 190 36.44 -13.09 -4.55
CA THR A 190 37.75 -13.68 -4.87
C THR A 190 38.53 -12.81 -5.88
N LYS A 191 39.82 -13.11 -6.09
CA LYS A 191 40.67 -12.34 -7.02
C LYS A 191 40.08 -12.29 -8.44
N THR A 192 39.66 -13.43 -8.96
CA THR A 192 39.05 -13.57 -10.30
C THR A 192 37.68 -12.88 -10.37
N GLU A 193 36.87 -12.98 -9.31
CA GLU A 193 35.58 -12.30 -9.24
C GLU A 193 35.72 -10.78 -9.18
N LYS A 194 36.71 -10.24 -8.47
CA LYS A 194 37.02 -8.80 -8.44
C LYS A 194 37.42 -8.29 -9.83
N GLU A 195 38.23 -9.05 -10.54
CA GLU A 195 38.65 -8.72 -11.89
C GLU A 195 37.44 -8.73 -12.85
N TYR A 196 36.64 -9.80 -12.81
CA TYR A 196 35.46 -9.92 -13.66
C TYR A 196 34.42 -8.83 -13.36
N PHE A 197 34.18 -8.53 -12.08
CA PHE A 197 33.33 -7.41 -11.66
C PHE A 197 33.84 -6.09 -12.25
N SER A 198 35.15 -5.80 -12.11
CA SER A 198 35.73 -4.53 -12.55
C SER A 198 35.68 -4.35 -14.06
N ARG A 199 35.95 -5.41 -14.83
CA ARG A 199 36.00 -5.35 -16.30
C ARG A 199 34.61 -5.29 -16.95
N VAL A 200 33.63 -5.99 -16.38
CA VAL A 200 32.33 -6.22 -17.02
C VAL A 200 31.17 -5.64 -16.22
N VAL A 201 30.99 -6.05 -14.97
CA VAL A 201 29.80 -5.69 -14.17
C VAL A 201 29.80 -4.20 -13.83
N LYS A 202 30.94 -3.64 -13.44
CA LYS A 202 31.07 -2.24 -12.99
C LYS A 202 30.59 -1.23 -14.04
N LYS A 203 30.88 -1.46 -15.33
CA LYS A 203 30.46 -0.56 -16.41
C LYS A 203 28.94 -0.48 -16.54
N LYS A 204 28.25 -1.62 -16.41
CA LYS A 204 26.78 -1.70 -16.41
C LYS A 204 26.18 -0.99 -15.20
N VAL A 205 26.75 -1.22 -14.02
CA VAL A 205 26.30 -0.54 -12.78
C VAL A 205 26.47 0.98 -12.89
N LEU A 206 27.59 1.46 -13.42
CA LEU A 206 27.82 2.89 -13.67
C LEU A 206 26.81 3.48 -14.65
N ALA A 207 26.44 2.75 -15.70
CA ALA A 207 25.40 3.17 -16.64
C ALA A 207 24.05 3.30 -15.93
N PHE A 208 23.67 2.33 -15.10
CA PHE A 208 22.42 2.41 -14.31
C PHE A 208 22.41 3.54 -13.28
N ALA A 209 23.58 3.89 -12.74
CA ALA A 209 23.72 5.01 -11.82
C ALA A 209 23.61 6.38 -12.52
N ASN A 210 23.59 6.42 -13.86
CA ASN A 210 23.46 7.67 -14.60
C ASN A 210 21.98 8.11 -14.68
N ALA A 211 21.65 9.20 -13.99
CA ALA A 211 20.28 9.72 -13.91
C ALA A 211 19.72 10.20 -15.27
N GLU A 212 20.56 10.78 -16.14
CA GLU A 212 20.13 11.22 -17.46
C GLU A 212 19.82 10.03 -18.38
N LEU A 213 20.64 8.98 -18.35
CA LEU A 213 20.37 7.75 -19.10
C LEU A 213 19.06 7.09 -18.66
N HIS A 214 18.79 7.10 -17.35
CA HIS A 214 17.51 6.61 -16.81
C HIS A 214 16.33 7.42 -17.36
N ARG A 215 16.41 8.76 -17.32
CA ARG A 215 15.38 9.67 -17.84
C ARG A 215 15.14 9.46 -19.34
N LEU A 216 16.20 9.31 -20.13
CA LEU A 216 16.10 9.04 -21.56
C LEU A 216 15.44 7.69 -21.85
N SER A 217 15.80 6.64 -21.10
CA SER A 217 15.21 5.31 -21.23
C SER A 217 13.71 5.32 -20.97
N GLN A 218 13.25 6.05 -19.94
CA GLN A 218 11.82 6.25 -19.66
C GLN A 218 11.11 6.99 -20.80
N LYS A 219 11.77 7.98 -21.40
CA LYS A 219 11.19 8.73 -22.51
C LYS A 219 11.02 7.86 -23.76
N VAL A 220 11.99 6.99 -24.06
CA VAL A 220 11.90 6.06 -25.20
C VAL A 220 10.74 5.08 -25.06
N LEU A 221 10.47 4.60 -23.84
CA LEU A 221 9.36 3.68 -23.57
C LEU A 221 7.97 4.33 -23.51
N SER A 222 7.90 5.67 -23.58
CA SER A 222 6.62 6.41 -23.54
C SER A 222 6.18 6.96 -24.89
N PHE A 223 6.93 6.66 -25.96
CA PHE A 223 6.48 6.76 -27.35
C PHE A 223 5.69 5.52 -27.75
#